data_AF-A0A843DXA3-F1
#
_entry.id   AF-A0A843DXA3-F1
#
_cell.length_a   1.000
_cell.length_b   1.000
_cell.length_c   1.000
_cell.angle_alpha   90.00
_cell.angle_beta   90.00
_cell.angle_gamma   90.00
#
_symmetry.space_group_name_H-M   'P 1'
#
loop_
_entity.id
_entity.type
_entity.pdbx_description
1 polymer ?
#
loop_
_entity_poly.entity_id
_entity_poly.type
_entity_poly.pdbx_seq_one_letter_code
_entity_poly.pdbx_strand_id
1 'polypeptide(L)'
;MAKKNLISVVDMKDEWPDLVDLAIKLKAERGHHGDPLKGKSLGMIFEKPSTRTRISFDVAITELGGHAVYLDESKMQIGVHSETMEDTARVMSRFVHAIMYRA
;
A
#
# COMPACT_ATOMS: atom_id res chain seq x y z
N MET A 1 -3.47 5.64 16.18
CA MET A 1 -4.76 5.26 15.56
C MET A 1 -4.85 3.74 15.52
N ALA A 2 -6.06 3.18 15.65
CA ALA A 2 -6.27 1.75 15.43
C ALA A 2 -5.95 1.39 13.96
N LYS A 3 -5.56 0.14 13.71
CA LYS A 3 -5.37 -0.37 12.34
C LYS A 3 -6.70 -0.24 11.59
N LYS A 4 -6.69 0.48 10.47
CA LYS A 4 -7.85 0.66 9.59
C LYS A 4 -7.47 0.29 8.17
N ASN A 5 -8.35 -0.44 7.49
CA ASN A 5 -8.18 -0.80 6.09
C ASN A 5 -8.93 0.23 5.23
N LEU A 6 -8.38 0.54 4.05
CA LEU A 6 -9.03 1.36 3.03
C LEU A 6 -9.39 0.45 1.84
N ILE A 7 -10.60 -0.11 1.87
CA ILE A 7 -11.11 -1.00 0.83
C ILE A 7 -12.05 -0.22 -0.09
N SER A 8 -12.83 0.70 0.49
CA SER A 8 -13.73 1.59 -0.22
C SER A 8 -13.61 3.03 0.28
N VAL A 9 -14.00 3.97 -0.58
CA VAL A 9 -14.09 5.41 -0.27
C VAL A 9 -14.99 5.64 0.95
N VAL A 10 -16.01 4.81 1.16
CA VAL A 10 -16.92 4.95 2.30
C VAL A 10 -16.27 4.63 3.65
N ASP A 11 -15.14 3.91 3.65
CA ASP A 11 -14.43 3.57 4.89
C ASP A 11 -13.87 4.83 5.57
N MET A 12 -13.65 5.92 4.82
CA MET A 12 -13.09 7.19 5.30
C MET A 12 -14.11 8.33 5.30
N LYS A 13 -15.41 8.04 5.21
CA LYS A 13 -16.46 9.06 5.03
C LYS A 13 -16.36 10.24 6.02
N ASP A 14 -16.01 9.97 7.28
CA ASP A 14 -15.95 10.97 8.35
C ASP A 14 -14.55 11.58 8.49
N GLU A 15 -13.53 11.00 7.83
CA GLU A 15 -12.11 11.37 7.92
C GLU A 15 -11.59 12.02 6.62
N TRP A 16 -12.47 12.23 5.63
CA TRP A 16 -12.09 12.83 4.35
C TRP A 16 -11.40 14.18 4.47
N PRO A 17 -11.92 15.15 5.26
CA PRO A 17 -11.27 16.45 5.40
C PRO A 17 -9.84 16.29 5.92
N ASP A 18 -9.67 15.53 7.01
CA ASP A 18 -8.37 15.31 7.64
C ASP A 18 -7.38 14.61 6.70
N LEU A 19 -7.84 13.63 5.91
CA LEU A 19 -7.02 12.92 4.94
C LEU A 19 -6.55 13.84 3.80
N VAL A 20 -7.43 14.72 3.31
CA VAL A 20 -7.10 15.68 2.26
C VAL A 20 -6.15 16.75 2.79
N ASP A 21 -6.39 17.26 4.00
CA ASP A 21 -5.50 18.23 4.65
C ASP A 21 -4.11 17.64 4.90
N LEU A 22 -4.04 16.37 5.32
CA LEU A 22 -2.77 15.65 5.45
C LEU A 22 -2.07 15.51 4.10
N ALA A 23 -2.79 15.18 3.02
CA ALA A 23 -2.21 15.07 1.69
C ALA A 23 -1.67 16.43 1.19
N ILE A 24 -2.39 17.53 1.43
CA ILE A 24 -1.96 18.90 1.10
C ILE A 24 -0.70 19.25 1.90
N LYS A 25 -0.69 18.96 3.20
CA LYS A 25 0.47 19.20 4.06
C LYS A 25 1.70 18.42 3.58
N LEU A 26 1.58 17.12 3.37
CA LEU A 26 2.70 16.28 2.89
C LEU A 26 3.21 16.72 1.52
N LYS A 27 2.33 17.21 0.65
CA LYS A 27 2.73 17.80 -0.63
C LYS A 27 3.52 19.10 -0.45
N ALA A 28 3.11 19.97 0.47
CA ALA A 28 3.81 21.22 0.77
C ALA A 28 5.15 20.99 1.47
N GLU A 29 5.23 19.96 2.31
CA GLU A 29 6.42 19.58 3.08
C GLU A 29 7.24 18.48 2.40
N ARG A 30 7.04 18.22 1.09
CA ARG A 30 7.71 17.12 0.39
C ARG A 30 9.23 17.23 0.53
N GLY A 31 9.88 16.17 1.01
CA GLY A 31 11.32 16.14 1.32
C GLY A 31 11.70 16.72 2.69
N HIS A 32 10.74 17.27 3.43
CA HIS A 32 10.91 17.87 4.77
C HIS A 32 9.95 17.29 5.83
N HIS A 33 9.12 16.31 5.47
CA HIS A 33 8.18 15.62 6.38
C HIS A 33 8.82 14.54 7.27
N GLY A 34 10.14 14.32 7.17
CA GLY A 34 10.84 13.21 7.82
C GLY A 34 10.43 11.83 7.28
N ASP A 35 10.71 10.78 8.06
CA ASP A 35 10.52 9.38 7.65
C ASP A 35 9.45 8.65 8.50
N PRO A 36 8.17 9.03 8.42
CA PRO A 36 7.14 8.45 9.29
C PRO A 36 6.92 6.94 9.07
N LEU A 37 7.35 6.39 7.93
CA LEU A 37 7.27 4.97 7.59
C LEU A 37 8.64 4.29 7.60
N LYS A 38 9.63 4.84 8.31
CA LYS A 38 10.97 4.26 8.42
C LYS A 38 10.94 2.79 8.84
N GLY A 39 11.56 1.93 8.02
CA GLY A 39 11.64 0.49 8.27
C GLY A 39 10.32 -0.26 8.09
N LYS A 40 9.29 0.38 7.51
CA LYS A 40 8.03 -0.26 7.16
C LYS A 40 8.09 -0.79 5.72
N SER A 41 7.37 -1.88 5.48
CA SER A 41 7.33 -2.55 4.18
C SER A 41 5.89 -2.63 3.68
N LEU A 42 5.65 -2.22 2.44
CA LEU A 42 4.37 -2.33 1.74
C LEU A 42 4.46 -3.45 0.70
N GLY A 43 3.65 -4.51 0.83
CA GLY A 43 3.45 -5.47 -0.25
C GLY A 43 2.42 -4.94 -1.25
N MET A 44 2.73 -4.93 -2.54
CA MET A 44 1.86 -4.42 -3.59
C MET A 44 1.53 -5.51 -4.61
N ILE A 45 0.32 -6.06 -4.55
CA ILE A 45 -0.17 -7.09 -5.48
C ILE A 45 -0.91 -6.43 -6.63
N PHE A 46 -0.55 -6.77 -7.87
CA PHE A 46 -1.23 -6.30 -9.09
C PHE A 46 -1.69 -7.48 -9.96
N GLU A 47 -3.01 -7.64 -10.09
CA GLU A 47 -3.65 -8.53 -11.08
C GLU A 47 -3.75 -7.84 -12.45
N LYS A 48 -4.03 -6.53 -12.42
CA LYS A 48 -4.08 -5.69 -13.63
C LYS A 48 -2.97 -4.64 -13.60
N PRO A 49 -2.22 -4.46 -14.70
CA PRO A 49 -1.17 -3.45 -14.76
C PRO A 49 -1.75 -2.04 -14.58
N SER A 50 -1.11 -1.24 -13.72
CA SER A 50 -1.43 0.19 -13.55
C SER A 50 -0.18 1.00 -13.22
N THR A 51 0.32 1.73 -14.21
CA THR A 51 1.55 2.53 -14.08
C THR A 51 1.42 3.63 -13.03
N ARG A 52 0.30 4.38 -13.07
CA ARG A 52 0.08 5.50 -12.14
C ARG A 52 -0.03 5.02 -10.70
N THR A 53 -0.81 3.96 -10.46
CA THR A 53 -0.96 3.40 -9.11
C THR A 53 0.38 2.89 -8.58
N ARG A 54 1.13 2.13 -9.39
CA ARG A 54 2.44 1.60 -9.00
C ARG A 54 3.40 2.72 -8.63
N ILE A 55 3.61 3.69 -9.52
CA ILE A 55 4.56 4.79 -9.29
C ILE A 55 4.14 5.60 -8.05
N SER A 56 2.85 5.89 -7.88
CA SER A 56 2.37 6.64 -6.72
C SER A 56 2.71 5.96 -5.39
N PHE A 57 2.44 4.66 -5.26
CA PHE A 57 2.75 3.94 -4.01
C PHE A 57 4.25 3.75 -3.81
N ASP A 58 4.99 3.40 -4.85
CA ASP A 58 6.43 3.15 -4.78
C ASP A 58 7.19 4.42 -4.34
N VAL A 59 6.90 5.55 -4.99
CA VAL A 59 7.47 6.85 -4.63
C VAL A 59 7.04 7.29 -3.24
N ALA A 60 5.74 7.22 -2.91
CA ALA A 60 5.25 7.66 -1.61
C ALA A 60 5.88 6.85 -0.45
N ILE A 61 5.95 5.52 -0.57
CA ILE A 61 6.55 4.68 0.47
C ILE A 61 8.04 4.96 0.60
N THR A 62 8.75 5.13 -0.51
CA THR A 62 10.18 5.47 -0.52
C THR A 62 10.44 6.82 0.14
N GLU A 63 9.66 7.85 -0.23
CA GLU A 63 9.80 9.19 0.35
C GLU A 63 9.51 9.23 1.85
N LEU A 64 8.57 8.40 2.32
CA LEU A 64 8.24 8.30 3.75
C LEU A 64 9.22 7.39 4.54
N GLY A 65 10.30 6.92 3.91
CA GLY A 65 11.36 6.10 4.51
C GLY A 65 11.07 4.59 4.59
N GLY A 66 9.99 4.14 3.94
CA GLY A 66 9.63 2.73 3.85
C GLY A 66 10.18 2.05 2.60
N HIS A 67 9.79 0.79 2.41
CA HIS A 67 10.15 -0.01 1.23
C HIS A 67 8.92 -0.68 0.61
N ALA A 68 8.74 -0.56 -0.69
CA ALA A 68 7.65 -1.19 -1.42
C ALA A 68 8.14 -2.47 -2.13
N VAL A 69 7.38 -3.55 -1.98
CA VAL A 69 7.62 -4.85 -2.64
C VAL A 69 6.56 -5.04 -3.71
N TYR A 70 6.96 -4.93 -4.97
CA TYR A 70 6.07 -5.13 -6.11
C TYR A 70 5.91 -6.63 -6.42
N LEU A 71 4.65 -7.07 -6.48
CA LEU A 71 4.25 -8.45 -6.75
C LEU A 71 3.29 -8.46 -7.93
N ASP A 72 3.75 -9.04 -9.03
CA ASP A 72 2.99 -9.25 -10.25
C ASP A 72 2.26 -10.59 -10.15
N GLU A 73 0.92 -10.58 -10.12
CA GLU A 73 0.12 -11.80 -9.91
C GLU A 73 0.44 -12.88 -10.95
N SER A 74 0.74 -12.49 -12.20
CA SER A 74 1.11 -13.43 -13.28
C SER A 74 2.38 -14.23 -12.99
N LYS A 75 3.18 -13.80 -12.02
CA LYS A 75 4.41 -14.44 -11.55
C LYS A 75 4.27 -15.06 -10.16
N MET A 76 3.10 -14.92 -9.54
CA MET A 76 2.77 -15.52 -8.25
C MET A 76 2.12 -16.89 -8.44
N GLN A 77 2.09 -17.68 -7.36
CA GLN A 77 1.43 -18.99 -7.33
C GLN A 77 -0.08 -18.89 -7.00
N ILE A 78 -0.62 -17.67 -6.99
CA ILE A 78 -2.03 -17.38 -6.73
C ILE A 78 -2.87 -17.92 -7.88
N GLY A 79 -3.86 -18.76 -7.59
CA GLY A 79 -4.91 -19.17 -8.53
C GLY A 79 -4.51 -20.16 -9.63
N VAL A 80 -3.27 -20.16 -10.11
CA VAL A 80 -2.87 -21.02 -11.23
C VAL A 80 -2.35 -22.38 -10.76
N HIS A 81 -1.68 -22.49 -9.59
CA HIS A 81 -0.88 -23.70 -9.26
C HIS A 81 -1.03 -24.35 -7.87
N SER A 82 -1.42 -23.66 -6.77
CA SER A 82 -1.66 -24.36 -5.48
C SER A 82 -2.02 -23.48 -4.27
N GLU A 83 -1.91 -22.14 -4.35
CA GLU A 83 -2.08 -21.27 -3.19
C GLU A 83 -3.33 -20.40 -3.30
N THR A 84 -4.15 -20.40 -2.24
CA THR A 84 -5.33 -19.54 -2.17
C THR A 84 -4.91 -18.09 -1.86
N MET A 85 -5.74 -17.12 -2.27
CA MET A 85 -5.53 -15.72 -1.87
C MET A 85 -5.49 -15.57 -0.34
N GLU A 86 -6.29 -16.36 0.38
CA GLU A 86 -6.31 -16.36 1.83
C GLU A 86 -4.96 -16.82 2.42
N ASP A 87 -4.40 -17.92 1.92
CA ASP A 87 -3.10 -18.43 2.39
C ASP A 87 -1.97 -17.47 2.05
N THR A 88 -1.97 -16.93 0.83
CA THR A 88 -1.03 -15.89 0.40
C THR A 88 -1.09 -14.69 1.34
N ALA A 89 -2.31 -14.18 1.63
CA ALA A 89 -2.49 -13.04 2.52
C ALA A 89 -2.02 -13.33 3.95
N ARG A 90 -2.27 -14.54 4.48
CA ARG A 90 -1.78 -14.96 5.81
C ARG A 90 -0.25 -14.96 5.84
N VAL A 91 0.40 -15.55 4.84
CA VAL A 91 1.86 -15.61 4.76
C VAL A 91 2.44 -14.20 4.63
N MET A 92 1.95 -13.41 3.67
CA MET A 92 2.42 -12.03 3.45
C MET A 92 2.28 -11.16 4.69
N SER A 93 1.18 -11.26 5.43
CA SER A 93 0.93 -10.45 6.63
C SER A 93 1.98 -10.63 7.74
N ARG A 94 2.79 -11.69 7.69
CA ARG A 94 3.91 -11.92 8.63
C ARG A 94 5.20 -11.22 8.22
N PHE A 95 5.32 -10.78 6.96
CA PHE A 95 6.52 -10.16 6.43
C PHE A 95 6.36 -8.65 6.19
N VAL A 96 5.17 -8.21 5.75
CA VAL A 96 4.92 -6.81 5.43
C VAL A 96 4.06 -6.12 6.48
N HIS A 97 4.19 -4.80 6.55
CA HIS A 97 3.45 -3.96 7.49
C HIS A 97 2.09 -3.53 6.93
N ALA A 98 1.96 -3.48 5.61
CA ALA A 98 0.72 -3.18 4.89
C ALA A 98 0.68 -3.93 3.56
N ILE A 99 -0.54 -4.14 3.04
CA ILE A 99 -0.78 -4.74 1.74
C ILE A 99 -1.65 -3.79 0.92
N MET A 100 -1.23 -3.50 -0.31
CA MET A 100 -2.03 -2.86 -1.33
C MET A 100 -2.34 -3.91 -2.40
N TYR A 101 -3.60 -3.96 -2.82
CA TYR A 101 -4.07 -4.92 -3.83
C TYR A 101 -4.78 -4.16 -4.96
N ARG A 102 -4.41 -4.48 -6.19
CA ARG A 102 -4.94 -3.88 -7.41
C ARG A 102 -5.43 -4.97 -8.36
N ALA A 103 -6.75 -5.04 -8.50
CA ALA A 103 -7.46 -5.84 -9.51
C ALA A 103 -8.21 -4.97 -10.52
#